data_AF-A0A1F7CLV5-F1
#
_entry.id   AF-A0A1F7CLV5-F1
#
_cell.length_a   1.000
_cell.length_b   1.000
_cell.length_c   1.000
_cell.angle_alpha   90.00
_cell.angle_beta   90.00
_cell.angle_gamma   90.00
#
_symmetry.space_group_name_H-M   'P 1'
#
loop_
_entity.id
_entity.type
_entity.pdbx_description
1 polymer ?
#
loop_
_entity_poly.entity_id
_entity_poly.type
_entity_poly.pdbx_seq_one_letter_code
_entity_poly.pdbx_strand_id
1 'polypeptide(L)'
;MSLQPDPQKDAKKDVKDFLDKKGREREALKLRREKKRVEKSLARQQSEGGVREGVAKDEKFAEEHENRLRDFKKKEDQRKKEIVEHQRRKKAEEDRMLEHKKEEKEAQKQHQEYMKDMRKASVLRIRVEARKKKSADTERELRGTAEAEAYRTKQEADSSEHRVLHKIEEEARKKRGEIDARERAEKMDVEEVARKKRAHIDAEERTAIQLMEQGLNQIRMQIRSLPPPAQRAEEARLSGEERTRREKVSGEFQRKRTQVEVDLRKEISLIEQRAKRDRDAFSTLERQEISRAEDAQRQKKLAADRTSKLKRDEATKTAEEILHDIDTGEEIK
;
A
#
# COMPACT_ATOMS: atom_id res chain seq x y z
N MET A 1 41.10 145.64 80.96
CA MET A 1 41.44 145.69 82.40
C MET A 1 42.67 144.81 82.61
N SER A 2 43.67 145.35 83.33
CA SER A 2 44.67 144.65 84.19
C SER A 2 45.46 143.47 83.58
N LEU A 3 46.79 143.38 83.64
CA LEU A 3 47.81 144.03 84.47
C LEU A 3 49.18 143.91 83.77
N GLN A 4 50.05 144.82 84.17
CA GLN A 4 51.36 145.20 83.68
C GLN A 4 52.49 144.15 83.92
N PRO A 5 53.72 144.41 83.40
CA PRO A 5 54.57 143.45 82.69
C PRO A 5 55.74 142.90 83.53
N ASP A 6 56.53 142.00 82.94
CA ASP A 6 57.96 141.93 83.22
C ASP A 6 58.79 141.61 81.95
N PRO A 7 59.79 142.45 81.59
CA PRO A 7 60.60 142.33 80.37
C PRO A 7 61.93 141.62 80.67
N GLN A 8 62.48 140.88 79.67
CA GLN A 8 63.91 140.51 79.47
C GLN A 8 64.23 139.03 79.21
N LYS A 9 63.28 138.08 79.19
CA LYS A 9 63.64 136.64 79.06
C LYS A 9 63.34 135.90 77.76
N ASP A 10 62.45 136.35 76.88
CA ASP A 10 62.08 135.51 75.71
C ASP A 10 62.64 135.97 74.35
N ALA A 11 63.29 137.14 74.25
CA ALA A 11 64.03 137.52 73.02
C ALA A 11 65.19 136.57 72.68
N LYS A 12 65.64 135.74 73.66
CA LYS A 12 66.64 134.70 73.45
C LYS A 12 66.06 133.38 72.92
N LYS A 13 64.74 133.15 72.98
CA LYS A 13 64.11 131.97 72.38
C LYS A 13 63.92 132.13 70.88
N ASP A 14 63.47 133.31 70.43
CA ASP A 14 63.19 133.54 69.01
C ASP A 14 64.46 133.50 68.12
N VAL A 15 65.62 133.87 68.67
CA VAL A 15 66.92 133.72 67.97
C VAL A 15 67.38 132.26 67.91
N LYS A 16 67.08 131.46 68.95
CA LYS A 16 67.48 130.06 69.04
C LYS A 16 66.66 129.19 68.07
N ASP A 17 65.36 129.46 67.96
CA ASP A 17 64.49 128.75 67.01
C ASP A 17 64.81 129.10 65.56
N PHE A 18 65.28 130.31 65.26
CA PHE A 18 65.72 130.69 63.92
C PHE A 18 67.03 129.98 63.50
N LEU A 19 67.98 129.84 64.44
CA LEU A 19 69.24 129.13 64.18
C LEU A 19 69.04 127.62 64.01
N ASP A 20 68.17 126.99 64.81
CA ASP A 20 67.84 125.57 64.66
C ASP A 20 67.09 125.26 63.35
N LYS A 21 66.24 126.18 62.89
CA LYS A 21 65.54 126.05 61.59
C LYS A 21 66.53 126.13 60.41
N LYS A 22 67.55 127.01 60.49
CA LYS A 22 68.63 127.08 59.48
C LYS A 22 69.61 125.90 59.53
N GLY A 23 69.81 125.30 60.70
CA GLY A 23 70.58 124.06 60.87
C GLY A 23 69.91 122.88 60.16
N ARG A 24 68.61 122.67 60.39
CA ARG A 24 67.82 121.60 59.75
C ARG A 24 67.72 121.76 58.23
N GLU A 25 67.62 122.99 57.72
CA GLU A 25 67.65 123.25 56.27
C GLU A 25 69.02 122.92 55.63
N ARG A 26 70.14 123.13 56.35
CA ARG A 26 71.48 122.79 55.85
C ARG A 26 71.77 121.29 55.83
N GLU A 27 71.27 120.53 56.81
CA GLU A 27 71.39 119.06 56.81
C GLU A 27 70.51 118.41 55.75
N ALA A 28 69.28 118.90 55.58
CA ALA A 28 68.38 118.41 54.53
C ALA A 28 68.95 118.62 53.11
N LEU A 29 69.70 119.71 52.90
CA LEU A 29 70.35 119.98 51.61
C LEU A 29 71.63 119.14 51.38
N LYS A 30 72.36 118.79 52.45
CA LYS A 30 73.50 117.85 52.38
C LYS A 30 73.04 116.42 52.06
N LEU A 31 72.00 115.92 52.76
CA LEU A 31 71.40 114.61 52.50
C LEU A 31 70.82 114.48 51.08
N ARG A 32 70.26 115.57 50.53
CA ARG A 32 69.76 115.58 49.14
C ARG A 32 70.87 115.67 48.08
N ARG A 33 72.06 116.18 48.42
CA ARG A 33 73.25 116.19 47.54
C ARG A 33 74.02 114.86 47.56
N GLU A 34 74.03 114.12 48.68
CA GLU A 34 74.62 112.78 48.72
C GLU A 34 73.76 111.73 48.00
N LYS A 35 72.42 111.76 48.17
CA LYS A 35 71.53 110.87 47.41
C LYS A 35 71.64 111.09 45.88
N LYS A 36 71.80 112.33 45.42
CA LYS A 36 72.05 112.64 44.00
C LYS A 36 73.46 112.26 43.51
N ARG A 37 74.44 112.04 44.38
CA ARG A 37 75.79 111.55 43.98
C ARG A 37 75.81 110.03 43.81
N VAL A 38 75.06 109.29 44.63
CA VAL A 38 74.94 107.82 44.52
C VAL A 38 74.05 107.40 43.34
N GLU A 39 72.95 108.11 43.07
CA GLU A 39 72.13 107.85 41.87
C GLU A 39 72.85 108.19 40.56
N LYS A 40 73.76 109.18 40.55
CA LYS A 40 74.56 109.51 39.35
C LYS A 40 75.73 108.57 39.09
N SER A 41 76.19 107.80 40.09
CA SER A 41 77.24 106.79 39.89
C SER A 41 76.69 105.42 39.50
N LEU A 42 75.46 105.07 39.91
CA LEU A 42 74.76 103.86 39.41
C LEU A 42 74.14 104.06 38.02
N ALA A 43 73.72 105.29 37.66
CA ALA A 43 73.20 105.58 36.31
C ALA A 43 74.28 105.74 35.21
N ARG A 44 75.57 105.77 35.57
CA ARG A 44 76.70 105.89 34.62
C ARG A 44 77.43 104.57 34.31
N GLN A 45 77.14 103.48 35.03
CA GLN A 45 77.70 102.15 34.73
C GLN A 45 76.75 101.24 33.92
N GLN A 46 75.51 101.68 33.63
CA GLN A 46 74.56 100.94 32.78
C GLN A 46 74.37 101.56 31.38
N SER A 47 75.19 102.54 30.98
CA SER A 47 74.98 103.32 29.74
C SER A 47 76.18 103.42 28.79
N GLU A 48 77.18 102.53 28.87
CA GLU A 48 78.33 102.53 27.94
C GLU A 48 78.75 101.12 27.43
N GLY A 49 77.77 100.24 27.19
CA GLY A 49 78.00 98.93 26.53
C GLY A 49 76.89 98.45 25.59
N GLY A 50 75.87 99.26 25.34
CA GLY A 50 74.60 98.84 24.72
C GLY A 50 74.33 99.35 23.29
N VAL A 51 75.35 99.68 22.50
CA VAL A 51 75.15 100.28 21.15
C VAL A 51 75.93 99.56 20.02
N ARG A 52 76.30 98.28 20.21
CA ARG A 52 76.82 97.44 19.10
C ARG A 52 76.25 96.02 19.01
N GLU A 53 75.19 95.70 19.75
CA GLU A 53 74.58 94.35 19.77
C GLU A 53 73.05 94.33 19.58
N GLY A 54 72.47 95.43 19.07
CA GLY A 54 71.01 95.62 18.90
C GLY A 54 70.50 95.50 17.46
N VAL A 55 71.35 95.20 16.47
CA VAL A 55 70.94 95.04 15.06
C VAL A 55 71.05 93.58 14.59
N ALA A 56 71.80 92.72 15.30
CA ALA A 56 71.97 91.30 14.96
C ALA A 56 71.04 90.33 15.72
N LYS A 57 70.24 90.82 16.68
CA LYS A 57 69.26 90.01 17.45
C LYS A 57 67.85 90.07 16.87
N ASP A 58 67.50 91.12 16.11
CA ASP A 58 66.18 91.25 15.49
C ASP A 58 66.06 90.42 14.18
N GLU A 59 67.14 90.23 13.42
CA GLU A 59 67.13 89.34 12.25
C GLU A 59 67.04 87.85 12.63
N LYS A 60 67.72 87.42 13.71
CA LYS A 60 67.67 86.02 14.18
C LYS A 60 66.35 85.66 14.86
N PHE A 61 65.68 86.62 15.51
CA PHE A 61 64.33 86.40 16.06
C PHE A 61 63.27 86.32 14.95
N ALA A 62 63.43 87.11 13.87
CA ALA A 62 62.55 87.04 12.70
C ALA A 62 62.72 85.71 11.94
N GLU A 63 63.95 85.24 11.71
CA GLU A 63 64.22 83.96 11.04
C GLU A 63 63.77 82.74 11.86
N GLU A 64 63.97 82.73 13.18
CA GLU A 64 63.49 81.63 14.04
C GLU A 64 61.95 81.62 14.18
N HIS A 65 61.31 82.79 14.18
CA HIS A 65 59.84 82.89 14.19
C HIS A 65 59.23 82.45 12.85
N GLU A 66 59.85 82.81 11.71
CA GLU A 66 59.44 82.31 10.40
C GLU A 66 59.64 80.79 10.28
N ASN A 67 60.76 80.24 10.75
CA ASN A 67 61.01 78.80 10.73
C ASN A 67 60.05 78.03 11.64
N ARG A 68 59.71 78.55 12.83
CA ARG A 68 58.67 77.96 13.70
C ARG A 68 57.28 78.01 13.07
N LEU A 69 56.93 79.10 12.38
CA LEU A 69 55.66 79.20 11.65
C LEU A 69 55.61 78.24 10.45
N ARG A 70 56.71 78.08 9.71
CA ARG A 70 56.82 77.12 8.60
C ARG A 70 56.74 75.68 9.08
N ASP A 71 57.39 75.35 10.20
CA ASP A 71 57.32 74.00 10.79
C ASP A 71 55.97 73.71 11.44
N PHE A 72 55.33 74.72 12.04
CA PHE A 72 53.96 74.60 12.54
C PHE A 72 52.98 74.39 11.38
N LYS A 73 53.07 75.18 10.30
CA LYS A 73 52.27 74.98 9.08
C LYS A 73 52.53 73.61 8.44
N LYS A 74 53.77 73.15 8.35
CA LYS A 74 54.10 71.80 7.84
C LYS A 74 53.50 70.70 8.71
N LYS A 75 53.58 70.81 10.04
CA LYS A 75 52.97 69.85 10.96
C LYS A 75 51.44 69.90 10.94
N GLU A 76 50.86 71.08 10.75
CA GLU A 76 49.41 71.26 10.62
C GLU A 76 48.90 70.70 9.28
N ASP A 77 49.65 70.90 8.20
CA ASP A 77 49.36 70.32 6.88
C ASP A 77 49.58 68.80 6.85
N GLN A 78 50.59 68.28 7.57
CA GLN A 78 50.79 66.84 7.78
C GLN A 78 49.64 66.24 8.59
N ARG A 79 49.24 66.87 9.70
CA ARG A 79 48.06 66.44 10.48
C ARG A 79 46.77 66.52 9.66
N LYS A 80 46.58 67.57 8.85
CA LYS A 80 45.42 67.68 7.94
C LYS A 80 45.45 66.57 6.89
N LYS A 81 46.60 66.25 6.31
CA LYS A 81 46.76 65.11 5.38
C LYS A 81 46.51 63.77 6.06
N GLU A 82 47.02 63.55 7.26
CA GLU A 82 46.77 62.34 8.05
C GLU A 82 45.29 62.21 8.44
N ILE A 83 44.62 63.30 8.82
CA ILE A 83 43.19 63.31 9.12
C ILE A 83 42.38 62.99 7.85
N VAL A 84 42.72 63.60 6.71
CA VAL A 84 42.06 63.33 5.43
C VAL A 84 42.31 61.89 4.98
N GLU A 85 43.52 61.37 5.13
CA GLU A 85 43.86 59.99 4.77
C GLU A 85 43.20 58.98 5.71
N HIS A 86 43.16 59.25 7.01
CA HIS A 86 42.45 58.42 8.00
C HIS A 86 40.93 58.46 7.79
N GLN A 87 40.35 59.62 7.46
CA GLN A 87 38.94 59.71 7.07
C GLN A 87 38.66 58.97 5.77
N ARG A 88 39.58 59.02 4.80
CA ARG A 88 39.46 58.28 3.54
C ARG A 88 39.57 56.76 3.75
N ARG A 89 40.47 56.31 4.63
CA ARG A 89 40.61 54.91 5.04
C ARG A 89 39.36 54.43 5.78
N LYS A 90 38.84 55.21 6.73
CA LYS A 90 37.58 54.91 7.42
C LYS A 90 36.40 54.81 6.46
N LYS A 91 36.25 55.75 5.53
CA LYS A 91 35.20 55.68 4.50
C LYS A 91 35.36 54.44 3.61
N ALA A 92 36.58 54.14 3.15
CA ALA A 92 36.84 52.95 2.34
C ALA A 92 36.61 51.63 3.11
N GLU A 93 36.90 51.61 4.40
CA GLU A 93 36.62 50.46 5.28
C GLU A 93 35.12 50.32 5.57
N GLU A 94 34.42 51.43 5.83
CA GLU A 94 32.96 51.48 5.96
C GLU A 94 32.26 51.03 4.67
N ASP A 95 32.72 51.48 3.50
CA ASP A 95 32.21 51.06 2.19
C ASP A 95 32.44 49.56 1.96
N ARG A 96 33.64 49.04 2.26
CA ARG A 96 33.92 47.59 2.20
C ARG A 96 33.05 46.77 3.15
N MET A 97 32.82 47.26 4.37
CA MET A 97 31.93 46.60 5.34
C MET A 97 30.47 46.65 4.89
N LEU A 98 30.05 47.71 4.19
CA LEU A 98 28.71 47.82 3.61
C LEU A 98 28.54 46.89 2.39
N GLU A 99 29.57 46.77 1.54
CA GLU A 99 29.62 45.81 0.44
C GLU A 99 29.55 44.37 0.96
N HIS A 100 30.41 44.01 1.92
CA HIS A 100 30.38 42.69 2.55
C HIS A 100 29.02 42.37 3.19
N LYS A 101 28.40 43.35 3.87
CA LYS A 101 27.04 43.19 4.43
C LYS A 101 25.96 43.02 3.35
N LYS A 102 26.12 43.62 2.16
CA LYS A 102 25.21 43.42 1.03
C LYS A 102 25.40 42.03 0.42
N GLU A 103 26.65 41.63 0.19
CA GLU A 103 27.01 40.29 -0.30
C GLU A 103 26.52 39.18 0.65
N GLU A 104 26.72 39.32 1.96
CA GLU A 104 26.18 38.38 2.96
C GLU A 104 24.65 38.31 2.92
N LYS A 105 23.96 39.44 2.75
CA LYS A 105 22.50 39.46 2.63
C LYS A 105 22.02 38.80 1.34
N GLU A 106 22.73 38.99 0.23
CA GLU A 106 22.42 38.34 -1.04
C GLU A 106 22.69 36.83 -0.98
N ALA A 107 23.83 36.42 -0.40
CA ALA A 107 24.15 35.02 -0.14
C ALA A 107 23.13 34.35 0.80
N GLN A 108 22.67 35.05 1.84
CA GLN A 108 21.61 34.57 2.72
C GLN A 108 20.27 34.42 1.99
N LYS A 109 19.91 35.36 1.11
CA LYS A 109 18.70 35.25 0.27
C LYS A 109 18.79 34.06 -0.67
N GLN A 110 19.89 33.91 -1.39
CA GLN A 110 20.13 32.76 -2.28
C GLN A 110 20.09 31.44 -1.51
N HIS A 111 20.69 31.39 -0.31
CA HIS A 111 20.63 30.22 0.55
C HIS A 111 19.20 29.91 1.02
N GLN A 112 18.41 30.92 1.37
CA GLN A 112 17.00 30.73 1.74
C GLN A 112 16.15 30.25 0.56
N GLU A 113 16.37 30.77 -0.64
CA GLU A 113 15.71 30.33 -1.86
C GLU A 113 16.08 28.87 -2.18
N TYR A 114 17.37 28.54 -2.13
CA TYR A 114 17.85 27.16 -2.28
C TYR A 114 17.21 26.21 -1.26
N MET A 115 17.14 26.61 0.01
CA MET A 115 16.51 25.79 1.05
C MET A 115 15.00 25.66 0.86
N LYS A 116 14.31 26.68 0.35
CA LYS A 116 12.90 26.61 -0.03
C LYS A 116 12.69 25.63 -1.18
N ASP A 117 13.54 25.68 -2.20
CA ASP A 117 13.43 24.79 -3.35
C ASP A 117 13.81 23.35 -3.02
N MET A 118 14.80 23.13 -2.15
CA MET A 118 15.11 21.82 -1.59
C MET A 118 13.95 21.23 -0.78
N ARG A 119 13.25 22.06 0.02
CA ARG A 119 12.05 21.62 0.75
C ARG A 119 10.93 21.23 -0.21
N LYS A 120 10.66 22.04 -1.25
CA LYS A 120 9.68 21.70 -2.29
C LYS A 120 10.05 20.40 -3.00
N ALA A 121 11.30 20.23 -3.40
CA ALA A 121 11.78 19.01 -4.05
C ALA A 121 11.64 17.78 -3.14
N SER A 122 11.93 17.90 -1.85
CA SER A 122 11.75 16.84 -0.86
C SER A 122 10.27 16.44 -0.71
N VAL A 123 9.37 17.42 -0.58
CA VAL A 123 7.91 17.17 -0.51
C VAL A 123 7.39 16.49 -1.77
N LEU A 124 7.87 16.91 -2.94
CA LEU A 124 7.54 16.28 -4.23
C LEU A 124 8.02 14.83 -4.27
N ARG A 125 9.26 14.54 -3.84
CA ARG A 125 9.77 13.15 -3.77
C ARG A 125 8.91 12.27 -2.88
N ILE A 126 8.56 12.73 -1.69
CA ILE A 126 7.69 11.98 -0.76
C ILE A 126 6.31 11.72 -1.40
N ARG A 127 5.73 12.73 -2.07
CA ARG A 127 4.44 12.59 -2.76
C ARG A 127 4.49 11.58 -3.90
N VAL A 128 5.56 11.59 -4.70
CA VAL A 128 5.81 10.62 -5.77
C VAL A 128 5.97 9.21 -5.21
N GLU A 129 6.75 9.02 -4.15
CA GLU A 129 6.92 7.72 -3.48
C GLU A 129 5.60 7.19 -2.90
N ALA A 130 4.81 8.06 -2.25
CA ALA A 130 3.50 7.70 -1.72
C ALA A 130 2.53 7.27 -2.84
N ARG A 131 2.58 7.92 -4.01
CA ARG A 131 1.77 7.56 -5.19
C ARG A 131 2.20 6.23 -5.79
N LYS A 132 3.50 6.00 -5.96
CA LYS A 132 4.04 4.71 -6.42
C LYS A 132 3.61 3.57 -5.50
N LYS A 133 3.67 3.80 -4.19
CA LYS A 133 3.18 2.85 -3.19
C LYS A 133 1.67 2.62 -3.34
N LYS A 134 0.87 3.70 -3.47
CA LYS A 134 -0.57 3.61 -3.68
C LYS A 134 -0.92 2.80 -4.92
N SER A 135 -0.25 3.04 -6.05
CA SER A 135 -0.43 2.27 -7.30
C SER A 135 -0.17 0.76 -7.06
N ALA A 136 0.96 0.43 -6.46
CA ALA A 136 1.31 -0.97 -6.16
C ALA A 136 0.32 -1.64 -5.18
N ASP A 137 -0.10 -0.92 -4.14
CA ASP A 137 -1.09 -1.42 -3.17
C ASP A 137 -2.45 -1.64 -3.85
N THR A 138 -2.91 -0.70 -4.69
CA THR A 138 -4.17 -0.85 -5.45
C THR A 138 -4.14 -2.02 -6.43
N GLU A 139 -3.04 -2.19 -7.16
CA GLU A 139 -2.86 -3.32 -8.09
C GLU A 139 -2.92 -4.65 -7.34
N ARG A 140 -2.23 -4.72 -6.20
CA ARG A 140 -2.18 -5.92 -5.36
C ARG A 140 -3.55 -6.26 -4.77
N GLU A 141 -4.27 -5.28 -4.26
CA GLU A 141 -5.61 -5.47 -3.69
C GLU A 141 -6.60 -5.95 -4.75
N LEU A 142 -6.67 -5.28 -5.90
CA LEU A 142 -7.60 -5.63 -6.99
C LEU A 142 -7.27 -6.99 -7.61
N ARG A 143 -5.97 -7.31 -7.78
CA ARG A 143 -5.58 -8.66 -8.19
C ARG A 143 -5.99 -9.67 -7.13
N GLY A 144 -5.68 -9.42 -5.85
CA GLY A 144 -6.01 -10.34 -4.76
C GLY A 144 -7.50 -10.64 -4.66
N THR A 145 -8.38 -9.64 -4.84
CA THR A 145 -9.83 -9.84 -4.86
C THR A 145 -10.27 -10.65 -6.08
N ALA A 146 -9.73 -10.35 -7.27
CA ALA A 146 -10.02 -11.09 -8.50
C ALA A 146 -9.60 -12.58 -8.43
N GLU A 147 -8.49 -12.88 -7.74
CA GLU A 147 -8.03 -14.24 -7.49
C GLU A 147 -8.92 -14.97 -6.48
N ALA A 148 -9.24 -14.30 -5.37
CA ALA A 148 -10.08 -14.87 -4.32
C ALA A 148 -11.50 -15.18 -4.82
N GLU A 149 -12.08 -14.29 -5.62
CA GLU A 149 -13.39 -14.51 -6.24
C GLU A 149 -13.36 -15.70 -7.20
N ALA A 150 -12.36 -15.77 -8.09
CA ALA A 150 -12.22 -16.87 -9.02
C ALA A 150 -12.03 -18.21 -8.29
N TYR A 151 -11.23 -18.23 -7.22
CA TYR A 151 -11.07 -19.40 -6.37
C TYR A 151 -12.39 -19.85 -5.74
N ARG A 152 -13.16 -18.91 -5.17
CA ARG A 152 -14.49 -19.20 -4.59
C ARG A 152 -15.45 -19.76 -5.64
N THR A 153 -15.55 -19.13 -6.81
CA THR A 153 -16.42 -19.61 -7.89
C THR A 153 -16.02 -21.01 -8.36
N LYS A 154 -14.73 -21.34 -8.42
CA LYS A 154 -14.26 -22.69 -8.75
C LYS A 154 -14.63 -23.71 -7.68
N GLN A 155 -14.45 -23.35 -6.40
CA GLN A 155 -14.82 -24.20 -5.28
C GLN A 155 -16.34 -24.46 -5.23
N GLU A 156 -17.14 -23.43 -5.50
CA GLU A 156 -18.59 -23.56 -5.64
C GLU A 156 -18.96 -24.47 -6.81
N ALA A 157 -18.29 -24.32 -7.97
CA ALA A 157 -18.49 -25.19 -9.12
C ALA A 157 -18.21 -26.66 -8.77
N ASP A 158 -17.13 -26.95 -8.06
CA ASP A 158 -16.78 -28.30 -7.58
C ASP A 158 -17.84 -28.88 -6.64
N SER A 159 -18.27 -28.09 -5.66
CA SER A 159 -19.32 -28.51 -4.73
C SER A 159 -20.65 -28.77 -5.44
N SER A 160 -20.98 -27.97 -6.45
CA SER A 160 -22.20 -28.10 -7.23
C SER A 160 -22.18 -29.33 -8.13
N GLU A 161 -21.04 -29.61 -8.77
CA GLU A 161 -20.83 -30.81 -9.58
C GLU A 161 -20.95 -32.06 -8.72
N HIS A 162 -20.25 -32.12 -7.59
CA HIS A 162 -20.33 -33.27 -6.69
C HIS A 162 -21.77 -33.57 -6.24
N ARG A 163 -22.56 -32.52 -5.93
CA ARG A 163 -23.98 -32.68 -5.58
C ARG A 163 -24.81 -33.21 -6.75
N VAL A 164 -24.52 -32.76 -7.97
CA VAL A 164 -25.23 -33.21 -9.18
C VAL A 164 -24.86 -34.66 -9.50
N LEU A 165 -23.57 -35.02 -9.49
CA LEU A 165 -23.10 -36.37 -9.73
C LEU A 165 -23.69 -37.38 -8.73
N HIS A 166 -23.75 -37.01 -7.44
CA HIS A 166 -24.40 -37.84 -6.43
C HIS A 166 -25.87 -38.10 -6.74
N LYS A 167 -26.62 -37.07 -7.14
CA LYS A 167 -28.03 -37.22 -7.52
C LYS A 167 -28.21 -38.11 -8.74
N ILE A 168 -27.38 -37.93 -9.77
CA ILE A 168 -27.40 -38.78 -10.97
C ILE A 168 -27.14 -40.24 -10.57
N GLU A 169 -26.16 -40.49 -9.70
CA GLU A 169 -25.85 -41.83 -9.22
C GLU A 169 -27.01 -42.46 -8.42
N GLU A 170 -27.65 -41.70 -7.51
CA GLU A 170 -28.80 -42.15 -6.73
C GLU A 170 -29.99 -42.52 -7.64
N GLU A 171 -30.30 -41.66 -8.61
CA GLU A 171 -31.36 -41.89 -9.59
C GLU A 171 -31.05 -43.12 -10.46
N ALA A 172 -29.81 -43.26 -10.92
CA ALA A 172 -29.37 -44.41 -11.71
C ALA A 172 -29.44 -45.71 -10.91
N ARG A 173 -29.01 -45.71 -9.63
CA ARG A 173 -29.16 -46.87 -8.72
C ARG A 173 -30.62 -47.26 -8.54
N LYS A 174 -31.51 -46.28 -8.30
CA LYS A 174 -32.95 -46.51 -8.17
C LYS A 174 -33.53 -47.11 -9.46
N LYS A 175 -33.20 -46.54 -10.62
CA LYS A 175 -33.70 -47.00 -11.92
C LYS A 175 -33.22 -48.41 -12.28
N ARG A 176 -31.95 -48.73 -12.02
CA ARG A 176 -31.43 -50.10 -12.15
C ARG A 176 -32.21 -51.08 -11.25
N GLY A 177 -32.44 -50.72 -9.98
CA GLY A 177 -33.24 -51.52 -9.06
C GLY A 177 -34.69 -51.72 -9.53
N GLU A 178 -35.31 -50.67 -10.09
CA GLU A 178 -36.66 -50.75 -10.67
C GLU A 178 -36.73 -51.67 -11.90
N ILE A 179 -35.67 -51.73 -12.72
CA ILE A 179 -35.59 -52.65 -13.87
C ILE A 179 -35.46 -54.09 -13.37
N ASP A 180 -34.55 -54.35 -12.42
CA ASP A 180 -34.33 -55.70 -11.88
C ASP A 180 -35.57 -56.23 -11.15
N ALA A 181 -36.28 -55.36 -10.41
CA ALA A 181 -37.52 -55.73 -9.74
C ALA A 181 -38.62 -56.09 -10.75
N ARG A 182 -38.77 -55.31 -11.83
CA ARG A 182 -39.71 -55.61 -12.92
C ARG A 182 -39.38 -56.91 -13.63
N GLU A 183 -38.10 -57.13 -13.97
CA GLU A 183 -37.65 -58.37 -14.60
C GLU A 183 -38.02 -59.60 -13.75
N ARG A 184 -37.79 -59.55 -12.43
CA ARG A 184 -38.13 -60.66 -11.52
C ARG A 184 -39.65 -60.87 -11.44
N ALA A 185 -40.43 -59.81 -11.34
CA ALA A 185 -41.88 -59.90 -11.27
C ALA A 185 -42.45 -60.52 -12.55
N GLU A 186 -42.04 -60.02 -13.73
CA GLU A 186 -42.51 -60.55 -15.02
C GLU A 186 -42.11 -62.02 -15.21
N LYS A 187 -40.89 -62.41 -14.80
CA LYS A 187 -40.47 -63.83 -14.82
C LYS A 187 -41.34 -64.71 -13.93
N MET A 188 -41.66 -64.26 -12.71
CA MET A 188 -42.53 -65.01 -11.81
C MET A 188 -43.94 -65.18 -12.38
N ASP A 189 -44.52 -64.13 -12.98
CA ASP A 189 -45.86 -64.17 -13.57
C ASP A 189 -45.91 -65.19 -14.73
N VAL A 190 -44.90 -65.15 -15.61
CA VAL A 190 -44.77 -66.09 -16.73
C VAL A 190 -44.57 -67.52 -16.25
N GLU A 191 -43.75 -67.74 -15.22
CA GLU A 191 -43.61 -69.06 -14.59
C GLU A 191 -44.92 -69.55 -13.98
N GLU A 192 -45.70 -68.69 -13.32
CA GLU A 192 -46.99 -69.05 -12.74
C GLU A 192 -47.99 -69.45 -13.82
N VAL A 193 -48.06 -68.70 -14.92
CA VAL A 193 -48.89 -69.02 -16.09
C VAL A 193 -48.48 -70.37 -16.68
N ALA A 194 -47.18 -70.64 -16.82
CA ALA A 194 -46.69 -71.92 -17.31
C ALA A 194 -47.02 -73.07 -16.35
N ARG A 195 -46.92 -72.88 -15.03
CA ARG A 195 -47.32 -73.87 -14.01
C ARG A 195 -48.81 -74.20 -14.12
N LYS A 196 -49.67 -73.19 -14.26
CA LYS A 196 -51.12 -73.38 -14.45
C LYS A 196 -51.42 -74.19 -15.72
N LYS A 197 -50.77 -73.85 -16.85
CA LYS A 197 -50.90 -74.59 -18.12
C LYS A 197 -50.46 -76.05 -17.97
N ARG A 198 -49.32 -76.32 -17.32
CA ARG A 198 -48.85 -77.69 -17.05
C ARG A 198 -49.84 -78.47 -16.18
N ALA A 199 -50.30 -77.89 -15.08
CA ALA A 199 -51.28 -78.52 -14.21
C ALA A 199 -52.60 -78.86 -14.95
N HIS A 200 -53.02 -78.00 -15.87
CA HIS A 200 -54.19 -78.26 -16.71
C HIS A 200 -53.94 -79.44 -17.68
N ILE A 201 -52.79 -79.48 -18.35
CA ILE A 201 -52.37 -80.59 -19.23
C ILE A 201 -52.30 -81.90 -18.42
N ASP A 202 -51.79 -81.87 -17.19
CA ASP A 202 -51.72 -83.04 -16.32
C ASP A 202 -53.11 -83.54 -15.91
N ALA A 203 -54.06 -82.63 -15.66
CA ALA A 203 -55.43 -82.98 -15.37
C ALA A 203 -56.13 -83.60 -16.60
N GLU A 204 -55.93 -83.03 -17.80
CA GLU A 204 -56.42 -83.59 -19.05
C GLU A 204 -55.83 -84.97 -19.36
N GLU A 205 -54.55 -85.19 -19.07
CA GLU A 205 -53.91 -86.52 -19.27
C GLU A 205 -54.57 -87.56 -18.37
N ARG A 206 -54.79 -87.23 -17.08
CA ARG A 206 -55.43 -88.14 -16.13
C ARG A 206 -56.86 -88.50 -16.55
N THR A 207 -57.65 -87.52 -17.01
CA THR A 207 -59.02 -87.78 -17.47
C THR A 207 -59.02 -88.61 -18.76
N ALA A 208 -58.12 -88.33 -19.70
CA ALA A 208 -57.97 -89.11 -20.93
C ALA A 208 -57.60 -90.58 -20.65
N ILE A 209 -56.64 -90.81 -19.73
CA ILE A 209 -56.26 -92.15 -19.30
C ILE A 209 -57.45 -92.87 -18.64
N GLN A 210 -58.17 -92.20 -17.73
CA GLN A 210 -59.34 -92.80 -17.05
C GLN A 210 -60.43 -93.21 -18.05
N LEU A 211 -60.77 -92.34 -19.02
CA LEU A 211 -61.76 -92.64 -20.05
C LEU A 211 -61.33 -93.82 -20.93
N MET A 212 -60.06 -93.84 -21.33
CA MET A 212 -59.49 -94.96 -22.08
C MET A 212 -59.54 -96.26 -21.27
N GLU A 213 -59.20 -96.24 -19.98
CA GLU A 213 -59.25 -97.41 -19.09
C GLU A 213 -60.67 -97.93 -18.89
N GLN A 214 -61.65 -97.04 -18.74
CA GLN A 214 -63.07 -97.42 -18.67
C GLN A 214 -63.51 -98.15 -19.95
N GLY A 215 -63.16 -97.62 -21.13
CA GLY A 215 -63.44 -98.27 -22.40
C GLY A 215 -62.76 -99.64 -22.54
N LEU A 216 -61.48 -99.75 -22.14
CA LEU A 216 -60.76 -101.03 -22.14
C LEU A 216 -61.39 -102.04 -21.17
N ASN A 217 -61.85 -101.60 -20.00
CA ASN A 217 -62.51 -102.48 -19.03
C ASN A 217 -63.84 -103.05 -19.55
N GLN A 218 -64.62 -102.26 -20.29
CA GLN A 218 -65.83 -102.76 -20.96
C GLN A 218 -65.49 -103.85 -21.99
N ILE A 219 -64.44 -103.65 -22.78
CA ILE A 219 -63.97 -104.66 -23.74
C ILE A 219 -63.47 -105.91 -23.00
N ARG A 220 -62.72 -105.77 -21.90
CA ARG A 220 -62.30 -106.91 -21.06
C ARG A 220 -63.49 -107.72 -20.54
N MET A 221 -64.59 -107.06 -20.15
CA MET A 221 -65.80 -107.74 -19.72
C MET A 221 -66.44 -108.56 -20.85
N GLN A 222 -66.45 -108.04 -22.08
CA GLN A 222 -66.94 -108.77 -23.25
C GLN A 222 -66.04 -109.95 -23.62
N ILE A 223 -64.72 -109.80 -23.49
CA ILE A 223 -63.78 -110.90 -23.76
C ILE A 223 -63.95 -112.03 -22.74
N ARG A 224 -64.21 -111.70 -21.47
CA ARG A 224 -64.44 -112.69 -20.40
C ARG A 224 -65.69 -113.56 -20.60
N SER A 225 -66.62 -113.18 -21.47
CA SER A 225 -67.78 -114.03 -21.81
C SER A 225 -67.51 -115.01 -22.96
N LEU A 226 -66.31 -114.97 -23.56
CA LEU A 226 -65.91 -115.88 -24.64
C LEU A 226 -65.38 -117.23 -24.11
N PRO A 227 -65.44 -118.31 -24.91
CA PRO A 227 -64.83 -119.60 -24.56
C PRO A 227 -63.30 -119.51 -24.36
N PRO A 228 -62.70 -120.36 -23.50
CA PRO A 228 -61.30 -120.25 -23.09
C PRO A 228 -60.23 -120.11 -24.19
N PRO A 229 -60.30 -120.83 -25.34
CA PRO A 229 -59.30 -120.67 -26.39
C PRO A 229 -59.41 -119.32 -27.13
N ALA A 230 -60.63 -118.83 -27.37
CA ALA A 230 -60.87 -117.53 -27.99
C ALA A 230 -60.55 -116.36 -27.04
N GLN A 231 -60.85 -116.55 -25.74
CA GLN A 231 -60.57 -115.57 -24.70
C GLN A 231 -59.08 -115.20 -24.63
N ARG A 232 -58.18 -116.20 -24.60
CA ARG A 232 -56.73 -115.96 -24.51
C ARG A 232 -56.17 -115.18 -25.70
N ALA A 233 -56.67 -115.47 -26.90
CA ALA A 233 -56.25 -114.78 -28.12
C ALA A 233 -56.67 -113.30 -28.11
N GLU A 234 -57.92 -113.02 -27.75
CA GLU A 234 -58.43 -111.65 -27.66
C GLU A 234 -57.82 -110.86 -26.47
N GLU A 235 -57.53 -111.50 -25.33
CA GLU A 235 -56.81 -110.86 -24.21
C GLU A 235 -55.39 -110.43 -24.61
N ALA A 236 -54.66 -111.28 -25.34
CA ALA A 236 -53.33 -110.94 -25.84
C ALA A 236 -53.38 -109.77 -26.85
N ARG A 237 -54.39 -109.77 -27.74
CA ARG A 237 -54.61 -108.68 -28.70
C ARG A 237 -54.93 -107.36 -27.99
N LEU A 238 -55.85 -107.40 -27.02
CA LEU A 238 -56.25 -106.23 -26.24
C LEU A 238 -55.09 -105.64 -25.44
N SER A 239 -54.20 -106.47 -24.89
CA SER A 239 -53.00 -106.00 -24.17
C SER A 239 -52.05 -105.21 -25.09
N GLY A 240 -51.87 -105.66 -26.34
CA GLY A 240 -51.12 -104.90 -27.35
C GLY A 240 -51.79 -103.57 -27.72
N GLU A 241 -53.11 -103.58 -27.93
CA GLU A 241 -53.89 -102.36 -28.19
C GLU A 241 -53.85 -101.38 -27.00
N GLU A 242 -53.93 -101.86 -25.76
CA GLU A 242 -53.84 -101.03 -24.56
C GLU A 242 -52.49 -100.33 -24.45
N ARG A 243 -51.38 -101.05 -24.67
CA ARG A 243 -50.04 -100.45 -24.64
C ARG A 243 -49.90 -99.34 -25.67
N THR A 244 -50.31 -99.61 -26.92
CA THR A 244 -50.23 -98.62 -28.00
C THR A 244 -51.14 -97.42 -27.78
N ARG A 245 -52.35 -97.60 -27.24
CA ARG A 245 -53.25 -96.48 -26.88
C ARG A 245 -52.69 -95.64 -25.74
N ARG A 246 -52.17 -96.27 -24.68
CA ARG A 246 -51.52 -95.58 -23.56
C ARG A 246 -50.32 -94.77 -24.01
N GLU A 247 -49.47 -95.35 -24.86
CA GLU A 247 -48.28 -94.69 -25.39
C GLU A 247 -48.63 -93.49 -26.27
N LYS A 248 -49.67 -93.60 -27.12
CA LYS A 248 -50.18 -92.48 -27.92
C LYS A 248 -50.67 -91.34 -27.05
N VAL A 249 -51.54 -91.63 -26.07
CA VAL A 249 -52.07 -90.62 -25.15
C VAL A 249 -50.94 -89.93 -24.40
N SER A 250 -50.05 -90.69 -23.76
CA SER A 250 -48.94 -90.10 -23.01
C SER A 250 -47.98 -89.29 -23.90
N GLY A 251 -47.69 -89.77 -25.11
CA GLY A 251 -46.87 -89.06 -26.09
C GLY A 251 -47.46 -87.72 -26.54
N GLU A 252 -48.78 -87.64 -26.73
CA GLU A 252 -49.47 -86.39 -27.06
C GLU A 252 -49.38 -85.37 -25.91
N PHE A 253 -49.63 -85.80 -24.67
CA PHE A 253 -49.53 -84.92 -23.50
C PHE A 253 -48.09 -84.52 -23.19
N GLN A 254 -47.11 -85.39 -23.43
CA GLN A 254 -45.70 -85.05 -23.33
C GLN A 254 -45.29 -83.98 -24.36
N ARG A 255 -45.81 -84.04 -25.59
CA ARG A 255 -45.63 -82.98 -26.60
C ARG A 255 -46.26 -81.66 -26.15
N LYS A 256 -47.47 -81.68 -25.57
CA LYS A 256 -48.10 -80.48 -25.02
C LYS A 256 -47.27 -79.87 -23.87
N ARG A 257 -46.78 -80.69 -22.93
CA ARG A 257 -45.90 -80.24 -21.83
C ARG A 257 -44.63 -79.58 -22.35
N THR A 258 -43.93 -80.26 -23.28
CA THR A 258 -42.69 -79.73 -23.89
C THR A 258 -42.93 -78.42 -24.63
N GLN A 259 -44.06 -78.27 -25.32
CA GLN A 259 -44.45 -77.01 -25.95
C GLN A 259 -44.58 -75.88 -24.93
N VAL A 260 -45.25 -76.12 -23.78
CA VAL A 260 -45.34 -75.12 -22.70
C VAL A 260 -43.96 -74.76 -22.14
N GLU A 261 -43.02 -75.71 -22.06
CA GLU A 261 -41.64 -75.40 -21.62
C GLU A 261 -40.88 -74.54 -22.63
N VAL A 262 -41.04 -74.83 -23.92
CA VAL A 262 -40.43 -74.06 -25.00
C VAL A 262 -40.95 -72.63 -25.00
N ASP A 263 -42.26 -72.45 -24.86
CA ASP A 263 -42.88 -71.12 -24.84
C ASP A 263 -42.47 -70.34 -23.58
N LEU A 264 -42.42 -70.99 -22.41
CA LEU A 264 -41.87 -70.41 -21.18
C LEU A 264 -40.44 -69.89 -21.38
N ARG A 265 -39.55 -70.71 -21.97
CA ARG A 265 -38.16 -70.30 -22.21
C ARG A 265 -38.04 -69.14 -23.18
N LYS A 266 -38.89 -69.09 -24.22
CA LYS A 266 -38.95 -67.97 -25.16
C LYS A 266 -39.39 -66.68 -24.45
N GLU A 267 -40.45 -66.74 -23.66
CA GLU A 267 -40.95 -65.57 -22.91
C GLU A 267 -39.92 -65.05 -21.90
N ILE A 268 -39.29 -65.94 -21.13
CA ILE A 268 -38.18 -65.57 -20.21
C ILE A 268 -37.04 -64.88 -20.97
N SER A 269 -36.62 -65.43 -22.12
CA SER A 269 -35.54 -64.85 -22.92
C SER A 269 -35.91 -63.45 -23.45
N LEU A 270 -37.17 -63.24 -23.85
CA LEU A 270 -37.65 -61.92 -24.30
C LEU A 270 -37.64 -60.90 -23.15
N ILE A 271 -38.06 -61.30 -21.95
CA ILE A 271 -38.01 -60.46 -20.74
C ILE A 271 -36.57 -60.07 -20.43
N GLU A 272 -35.63 -61.03 -20.45
CA GLU A 272 -34.21 -60.77 -20.21
C GLU A 272 -33.59 -59.82 -21.24
N GLN A 273 -33.92 -60.00 -22.52
CA GLN A 273 -33.44 -59.11 -23.58
C GLN A 273 -33.99 -57.69 -23.41
N ARG A 274 -35.26 -57.54 -23.02
CA ARG A 274 -35.86 -56.24 -22.74
C ARG A 274 -35.21 -55.56 -21.55
N ALA A 275 -35.08 -56.26 -20.43
CA ALA A 275 -34.43 -55.75 -19.23
C ALA A 275 -32.97 -55.35 -19.51
N LYS A 276 -32.24 -56.14 -20.30
CA LYS A 276 -30.88 -55.80 -20.75
C LYS A 276 -30.86 -54.51 -21.56
N ARG A 277 -31.74 -54.36 -22.57
CA ARG A 277 -31.83 -53.13 -23.38
C ARG A 277 -32.15 -51.92 -22.51
N ASP A 278 -33.06 -52.06 -21.55
CA ASP A 278 -33.43 -50.97 -20.65
C ASP A 278 -32.25 -50.58 -19.73
N ARG A 279 -31.50 -51.56 -19.21
CA ARG A 279 -30.26 -51.33 -18.43
C ARG A 279 -29.20 -50.61 -19.25
N ASP A 280 -28.97 -51.06 -20.48
CA ASP A 280 -27.98 -50.46 -21.39
C ASP A 280 -28.40 -49.02 -21.75
N ALA A 281 -29.67 -48.80 -22.10
CA ALA A 281 -30.20 -47.47 -22.39
C ALA A 281 -30.04 -46.51 -21.19
N PHE A 282 -30.40 -46.95 -19.99
CA PHE A 282 -30.20 -46.14 -18.78
C PHE A 282 -28.72 -45.87 -18.49
N SER A 283 -27.84 -46.86 -18.67
CA SER A 283 -26.40 -46.65 -18.49
C SER A 283 -25.84 -45.63 -19.47
N THR A 284 -26.34 -45.61 -20.72
CA THR A 284 -25.93 -44.58 -21.69
C THR A 284 -26.42 -43.19 -21.29
N LEU A 285 -27.65 -43.06 -20.78
CA LEU A 285 -28.18 -41.79 -20.28
C LEU A 285 -27.40 -41.29 -19.06
N GLU A 286 -27.12 -42.17 -18.08
CA GLU A 286 -26.29 -41.87 -16.89
C GLU A 286 -24.92 -41.30 -17.31
N ARG A 287 -24.24 -41.95 -18.27
CA ARG A 287 -22.95 -41.46 -18.79
C ARG A 287 -23.05 -40.10 -19.47
N GLN A 288 -24.12 -39.87 -20.24
CA GLN A 288 -24.34 -38.58 -20.89
C GLN A 288 -24.61 -37.46 -19.87
N GLU A 289 -25.38 -37.74 -18.82
CA GLU A 289 -25.66 -36.78 -17.75
C GLU A 289 -24.41 -36.47 -16.93
N ILE A 290 -23.61 -37.47 -16.58
CA ILE A 290 -22.30 -37.29 -15.93
C ILE A 290 -21.41 -36.39 -16.80
N SER A 291 -21.25 -36.73 -18.09
CA SER A 291 -20.44 -35.92 -19.02
C SER A 291 -20.94 -34.47 -19.10
N ARG A 292 -22.27 -34.24 -19.15
CA ARG A 292 -22.84 -32.89 -19.15
C ARG A 292 -22.56 -32.13 -17.86
N ALA A 293 -22.60 -32.81 -16.71
CA ALA A 293 -22.29 -32.20 -15.42
C ALA A 293 -20.81 -31.79 -15.32
N GLU A 294 -19.91 -32.66 -15.76
CA GLU A 294 -18.47 -32.39 -15.85
C GLU A 294 -18.18 -31.23 -16.82
N ASP A 295 -18.79 -31.22 -18.00
CA ASP A 295 -18.63 -30.15 -18.99
C ASP A 295 -19.13 -28.81 -18.45
N ALA A 296 -20.28 -28.79 -17.76
CA ALA A 296 -20.81 -27.59 -17.14
C ALA A 296 -19.87 -27.05 -16.04
N GLN A 297 -19.26 -27.92 -15.24
CA GLN A 297 -18.28 -27.54 -14.23
C GLN A 297 -17.00 -26.98 -14.88
N ARG A 298 -16.48 -27.63 -15.92
CA ARG A 298 -15.33 -27.12 -16.70
C ARG A 298 -15.62 -25.75 -17.29
N GLN A 299 -16.79 -25.54 -17.89
CA GLN A 299 -17.19 -24.25 -18.44
C GLN A 299 -17.26 -23.15 -17.37
N LYS A 300 -17.83 -23.44 -16.19
CA LYS A 300 -17.85 -22.50 -15.06
C LYS A 300 -16.44 -22.12 -14.60
N LYS A 301 -15.53 -23.10 -14.48
CA LYS A 301 -14.13 -22.84 -14.11
C LYS A 301 -13.41 -21.98 -15.14
N LEU A 302 -13.58 -22.28 -16.43
CA LEU A 302 -13.01 -21.49 -17.52
C LEU A 302 -13.56 -20.07 -17.55
N ALA A 303 -14.86 -19.89 -17.30
CA ALA A 303 -15.46 -18.56 -17.19
C ALA A 303 -14.86 -17.78 -16.00
N ALA A 304 -14.72 -18.41 -14.84
CA ALA A 304 -14.09 -17.81 -13.66
C ALA A 304 -12.63 -17.38 -13.93
N ASP A 305 -11.86 -18.19 -14.66
CA ASP A 305 -10.50 -17.84 -15.08
C ASP A 305 -10.45 -16.65 -16.03
N ARG A 306 -11.36 -16.61 -17.02
CA ARG A 306 -11.47 -15.48 -17.94
C ARG A 306 -11.84 -14.19 -17.20
N THR A 307 -12.81 -14.25 -16.29
CA THR A 307 -13.20 -13.08 -15.49
C THR A 307 -12.09 -12.64 -14.56
N SER A 308 -11.35 -13.57 -13.95
CA SER A 308 -10.19 -13.24 -13.12
C SER A 308 -9.12 -12.51 -13.93
N LYS A 309 -8.80 -13.04 -15.12
CA LYS A 309 -7.82 -12.42 -16.01
C LYS A 309 -8.21 -11.00 -16.39
N LEU A 310 -9.45 -10.78 -16.83
CA LEU A 310 -9.94 -9.44 -17.19
C LEU A 310 -9.81 -8.47 -16.00
N LYS A 311 -10.20 -8.89 -14.79
CA LYS A 311 -10.06 -8.05 -13.59
C LYS A 311 -8.60 -7.77 -13.21
N ARG A 312 -7.68 -8.71 -13.44
CA ARG A 312 -6.25 -8.50 -13.23
C ARG A 312 -5.67 -7.52 -14.25
N ASP A 313 -6.13 -7.58 -15.49
CA ASP A 313 -5.73 -6.66 -16.57
C ASP A 313 -6.32 -5.25 -16.31
N GLU A 314 -7.54 -5.15 -15.78
CA GLU A 314 -8.12 -3.89 -15.29
C GLU A 314 -7.33 -3.33 -14.10
N ALA A 315 -6.94 -4.19 -13.13
CA ALA A 315 -6.10 -3.78 -12.01
C ALA A 315 -4.77 -3.19 -12.47
N THR A 316 -4.11 -3.78 -13.48
CA THR A 316 -2.89 -3.20 -14.06
C THR A 316 -3.14 -1.84 -14.68
N LYS A 317 -4.22 -1.68 -15.45
CA LYS A 317 -4.55 -0.39 -16.07
C LYS A 317 -4.78 0.69 -15.03
N THR A 318 -5.55 0.39 -13.97
CA THR A 318 -5.78 1.35 -12.88
C THR A 318 -4.49 1.73 -12.15
N ALA A 319 -3.56 0.77 -12.00
CA ALA A 319 -2.26 1.04 -11.39
C ALA A 319 -1.36 1.90 -12.29
N GLU A 320 -1.38 1.64 -13.60
CA GLU A 320 -0.70 2.43 -14.63
C GLU A 320 -1.27 3.84 -14.73
N GLU A 321 -2.58 4.03 -14.64
CA GLU A 321 -3.25 5.34 -14.59
C GLU A 321 -2.75 6.17 -13.39
N ILE A 322 -2.68 5.58 -12.19
CA ILE A 322 -2.15 6.26 -11.00
C ILE A 322 -0.68 6.68 -11.18
N LEU A 323 0.11 5.91 -11.93
CA LEU A 323 1.50 6.25 -12.26
C LEU A 323 1.58 7.32 -13.35
N HIS A 324 0.70 7.26 -14.36
CA HIS A 324 0.63 8.25 -15.43
C HIS A 324 0.31 9.65 -14.88
N ASP A 325 -0.56 9.76 -13.86
CA ASP A 325 -0.83 11.03 -13.15
C ASP A 325 0.42 11.63 -12.48
N ILE A 326 1.43 10.81 -12.17
CA ILE A 326 2.73 11.27 -11.67
C ILE A 326 3.52 11.95 -12.78
N ASP A 327 3.51 11.35 -13.97
CA ASP A 327 4.33 11.79 -15.11
C ASP A 327 3.73 13.01 -15.83
N THR A 328 2.41 13.16 -15.84
CA THR A 328 1.73 14.35 -16.41
C THR A 328 1.70 15.55 -15.47
N GLY A 329 1.96 15.34 -14.17
CA GLY A 329 1.95 16.39 -13.16
C GLY A 329 0.56 17.02 -12.92
N GLU A 330 -0.50 16.40 -13.41
CA GLU A 330 -1.88 16.92 -13.36
C GLU A 330 -2.41 17.03 -11.92
N GLU A 331 -1.92 16.22 -10.99
CA GLU A 331 -2.32 16.24 -9.57
C GLU A 331 -1.16 16.53 -8.59
N ILE A 332 0.01 16.93 -9.10
CA ILE A 332 1.18 17.30 -8.28
C ILE A 332 1.17 18.81 -7.95
N LYS A 333 0.35 19.61 -8.64
CA LYS A 333 0.03 21.01 -8.28
C LYS A 333 -0.76 21.09 -6.98
#